data_AF-A0A7H0Y9R0-F1
#
_entry.id   AF-A0A7H0Y9R0-F1
#
_cell.length_a   1.000
_cell.length_b   1.000
_cell.length_c   1.000
_cell.angle_alpha   90.00
_cell.angle_beta   90.00
_cell.angle_gamma   90.00
#
_symmetry.space_group_name_H-M   'P 1'
#
loop_
_entity.id
_entity.type
_entity.pdbx_description
1 polymer ?
#
loop_
_entity_poly.entity_id
_entity_poly.type
_entity_poly.pdbx_seq_one_letter_code
_entity_poly.pdbx_strand_id
1 'polypeptide(L)'
;MGAIEDYRRELYRIAWRMQYHTKRNRKREISLESKPNLFQTSFSEESDNKIMMQSYINRLRSEVGKKVIYEIYINDKTEGQVAKELHITQQAVNKWKKKALHDLCQMMSL
;
A
#
# COMPACT_ATOMS: atom_id res chain seq x y z
N MET A 1 -4.56 -11.87 39.87
CA MET A 1 -4.61 -11.09 38.61
C MET A 1 -6.06 -10.78 38.37
N GLY A 2 -6.48 -9.58 38.76
CA GLY A 2 -7.89 -9.21 38.87
C GLY A 2 -8.46 -8.88 37.50
N ALA A 3 -9.74 -9.17 37.28
CA ALA A 3 -10.43 -8.90 36.01
C ALA A 3 -10.21 -7.46 35.49
N ILE A 4 -10.05 -6.48 36.40
CA ILE A 4 -9.75 -5.08 36.09
C ILE A 4 -8.41 -4.91 35.32
N GLU A 5 -7.38 -5.68 35.66
CA GLU A 5 -6.07 -5.62 34.99
C GLU A 5 -6.16 -6.20 33.57
N ASP A 6 -6.94 -7.26 33.40
CA ASP A 6 -7.19 -7.86 32.09
C ASP A 6 -7.96 -6.91 31.16
N TYR A 7 -9.00 -6.25 31.68
CA TYR A 7 -9.73 -5.21 30.94
C TYR A 7 -8.84 -4.02 30.57
N ARG A 8 -8.01 -3.54 31.52
CA ARG A 8 -7.08 -2.44 31.27
C ARG A 8 -6.11 -2.81 30.15
N ARG A 9 -5.54 -4.02 30.17
CA ARG A 9 -4.64 -4.51 29.12
C ARG A 9 -5.31 -4.55 27.75
N GLU A 10 -6.54 -5.03 27.66
CA GLU A 10 -7.23 -5.09 26.37
C GLU A 10 -7.60 -3.70 25.84
N LEU A 11 -8.03 -2.78 26.71
CA LEU A 11 -8.24 -1.38 26.36
C LEU A 11 -6.96 -0.73 25.80
N TYR A 12 -5.81 -0.97 26.43
CA TYR A 12 -4.52 -0.48 25.91
C TYR A 12 -4.19 -1.07 24.53
N ARG A 13 -4.46 -2.36 24.30
CA ARG A 13 -4.22 -2.99 22.99
C ARG A 13 -5.13 -2.42 21.91
N ILE A 14 -6.40 -2.18 22.23
CA ILE A 14 -7.34 -1.54 21.30
C ILE A 14 -6.88 -0.12 20.97
N ALA A 15 -6.59 0.69 21.98
CA ALA A 15 -6.10 2.06 21.79
C ALA A 15 -4.82 2.10 20.94
N TRP A 16 -3.86 1.19 21.20
CA TRP A 16 -2.65 1.06 20.41
C TRP A 16 -2.93 0.71 18.94
N ARG A 17 -3.82 -0.26 18.69
CA ARG A 17 -4.23 -0.63 17.32
C ARG A 17 -4.87 0.57 16.62
N MET A 18 -5.75 1.32 17.28
CA MET A 18 -6.37 2.52 16.73
C MET A 18 -5.31 3.57 16.35
N GLN A 19 -4.41 3.91 17.26
CA GLN A 19 -3.33 4.87 16.98
C GLN A 19 -2.42 4.41 15.84
N TYR A 20 -2.08 3.11 15.80
CA TYR A 20 -1.27 2.54 14.73
C TYR A 20 -1.98 2.64 13.37
N HIS A 21 -3.28 2.34 13.32
CA HIS A 21 -4.09 2.49 12.11
C HIS A 21 -4.10 3.95 11.63
N THR A 22 -4.37 4.91 12.52
CA THR A 22 -4.33 6.34 12.19
C THR A 22 -2.95 6.76 11.68
N LYS A 23 -1.86 6.35 12.33
CA LYS A 23 -0.50 6.66 11.90
C LYS A 23 -0.16 6.04 10.53
N ARG A 24 -0.63 4.83 10.26
CA ARG A 24 -0.46 4.14 8.98
C ARG A 24 -1.25 4.84 7.86
N ASN A 25 -2.49 5.22 8.12
CA ASN A 25 -3.33 5.93 7.16
C ASN A 25 -2.75 7.31 6.85
N ARG A 26 -2.36 8.07 7.88
CA ARG A 26 -1.69 9.38 7.72
C ARG A 26 -0.42 9.31 6.87
N LYS A 27 0.35 8.22 6.93
CA LYS A 27 1.52 8.02 6.06
C LYS A 27 1.18 7.77 4.58
N ARG A 28 -0.04 7.31 4.30
CA ARG A 28 -0.55 7.06 2.95
C ARG A 28 -1.33 8.26 2.41
N GLU A 29 -1.85 9.08 3.30
CA GLU A 29 -2.48 10.35 2.97
C GLU A 29 -1.41 11.38 2.55
N ILE A 30 -1.73 12.16 1.54
CA ILE A 30 -0.93 13.33 1.13
C ILE A 30 -1.43 14.52 1.96
N SER A 31 -0.51 15.27 2.57
CA SER A 31 -0.87 16.49 3.31
C SER A 31 -1.63 17.44 2.39
N LEU A 32 -2.77 17.99 2.84
CA LEU A 32 -3.53 18.96 2.05
C LEU A 32 -2.66 20.18 1.67
N GLU A 33 -1.75 20.56 2.57
CA GLU A 33 -0.77 21.65 2.40
C GLU A 33 0.26 21.38 1.29
N SER A 34 0.48 20.12 0.88
CA SER A 34 1.49 19.78 -0.13
C SER A 34 0.95 19.75 -1.57
N LYS A 35 -0.27 20.22 -1.80
CA LYS A 35 -0.88 20.25 -3.14
C LYS A 35 -1.03 21.70 -3.63
N PRO A 36 -0.12 22.20 -4.48
CA PRO A 36 -0.37 23.44 -5.23
C PRO A 36 -1.46 23.28 -6.31
N ASN A 37 -1.90 22.05 -6.65
CA ASN A 37 -2.92 21.82 -7.68
C ASN A 37 -3.99 20.82 -7.19
N LEU A 38 -5.10 21.36 -6.66
CA LEU A 38 -6.36 20.65 -6.46
C LEU A 38 -7.22 20.60 -7.74
N PHE A 39 -6.65 20.96 -8.89
CA PHE A 39 -7.34 20.83 -10.17
C PHE A 39 -7.52 19.35 -10.49
N GLN A 40 -8.76 18.96 -10.76
CA GLN A 40 -9.10 17.68 -11.37
C GLN A 40 -8.20 17.51 -12.60
N THR A 41 -7.35 16.48 -12.58
CA THR A 41 -6.62 16.06 -13.78
C THR A 41 -7.63 15.84 -14.89
N SER A 42 -7.31 16.27 -16.12
CA SER A 42 -8.24 16.03 -17.24
C SER A 42 -8.44 14.52 -17.42
N PHE A 43 -9.59 14.12 -17.98
CA PHE A 43 -9.82 12.70 -18.29
C PHE A 43 -8.68 12.10 -19.14
N SER A 44 -8.11 12.91 -20.06
CA SER A 44 -6.95 12.51 -20.85
C SER A 44 -5.74 12.23 -19.97
N GLU A 45 -5.39 13.13 -19.06
CA GLU A 45 -4.26 12.97 -18.15
C GLU A 45 -4.44 11.75 -17.22
N GLU A 46 -5.64 11.52 -16.70
CA GLU A 46 -5.91 10.34 -15.87
C GLU A 46 -5.77 9.04 -16.68
N SER A 47 -6.30 9.01 -17.90
CA SER A 47 -6.17 7.88 -18.82
C SER A 47 -4.72 7.62 -19.19
N ASP A 48 -3.96 8.67 -19.54
CA ASP A 48 -2.54 8.58 -19.91
C ASP A 48 -1.71 8.09 -18.72
N ASN A 49 -1.96 8.62 -17.53
CA ASN A 49 -1.32 8.17 -16.29
C ASN A 49 -1.60 6.68 -16.01
N LYS A 50 -2.84 6.22 -16.23
CA LYS A 50 -3.21 4.81 -16.05
C LYS A 50 -2.49 3.91 -17.05
N ILE A 51 -2.41 4.30 -18.32
CA ILE A 51 -1.69 3.57 -19.37
C ILE A 51 -0.20 3.52 -19.05
N MET A 52 0.39 4.66 -18.68
CA MET A 52 1.79 4.78 -18.27
C MET A 52 2.08 3.85 -17.09
N MET A 53 1.28 3.92 -16.02
CA MET A 53 1.37 3.05 -14.85
C MET A 53 1.33 1.56 -15.21
N GLN A 54 0.36 1.15 -16.04
CA GLN A 54 0.25 -0.24 -16.47
C GLN A 54 1.48 -0.68 -17.28
N SER A 55 2.04 0.20 -18.11
CA SER A 55 3.24 -0.10 -18.91
C SER A 55 4.46 -0.39 -18.01
N TYR A 56 4.64 0.37 -16.92
CA TYR A 56 5.73 0.14 -15.98
C TYR A 56 5.54 -1.14 -15.17
N ILE A 57 4.32 -1.40 -14.69
CA ILE A 57 4.01 -2.65 -13.99
C ILE A 57 4.32 -3.83 -14.92
N ASN A 58 3.90 -3.77 -16.19
CA ASN A 58 4.15 -4.83 -17.15
C ASN A 58 5.65 -5.07 -17.44
N ARG A 59 6.49 -4.04 -17.29
CA ARG A 59 7.96 -4.13 -17.45
C ARG A 59 8.68 -4.75 -16.26
N LEU A 60 8.03 -4.93 -15.11
CA LEU A 60 8.64 -5.62 -13.97
C LEU A 60 9.06 -7.05 -14.38
N ARG A 61 10.20 -7.52 -13.86
CA ARG A 61 10.71 -8.86 -14.22
C ARG A 61 10.01 -9.99 -13.47
N SER A 62 9.45 -9.71 -12.31
CA SER A 62 8.81 -10.73 -11.46
C SER A 62 7.30 -10.70 -11.61
N GLU A 63 6.71 -11.79 -12.09
CA GLU A 63 5.25 -11.96 -12.16
C GLU A 63 4.58 -11.89 -10.78
N VAL A 64 5.25 -12.41 -9.74
CA VAL A 64 4.76 -12.28 -8.36
C VAL A 64 4.81 -10.81 -7.91
N GLY A 65 5.87 -10.09 -8.26
CA GLY A 65 5.99 -8.65 -7.98
C GLY A 65 4.90 -7.83 -8.68
N LYS A 66 4.63 -8.11 -9.96
CA LYS A 66 3.55 -7.50 -10.73
C LYS A 66 2.21 -7.68 -10.03
N LYS A 67 1.85 -8.93 -9.73
CA LYS A 67 0.59 -9.27 -9.09
C LYS A 67 0.47 -8.61 -7.72
N VAL A 68 1.53 -8.62 -6.90
CA VAL A 68 1.53 -7.94 -5.60
C VAL A 68 1.28 -6.44 -5.74
N ILE A 69 1.94 -5.74 -6.67
CA ILE A 69 1.73 -4.30 -6.86
C ILE A 69 0.32 -4.00 -7.38
N TYR A 70 -0.13 -4.75 -8.39
CA TYR A 70 -1.45 -4.57 -8.98
C TYR A 70 -2.56 -4.75 -7.95
N GLU A 71 -2.51 -5.85 -7.18
CA GLU A 71 -3.54 -6.13 -6.17
C GLU A 71 -3.57 -5.09 -5.05
N ILE A 72 -2.41 -4.58 -4.63
CA ILE A 72 -2.33 -3.63 -3.51
C ILE A 72 -2.73 -2.20 -3.92
N TYR A 73 -2.33 -1.75 -5.11
CA TYR A 73 -2.45 -0.34 -5.51
C TYR A 73 -3.53 -0.08 -6.56
N ILE A 74 -3.98 -1.09 -7.31
CA ILE A 74 -5.05 -0.96 -8.31
C ILE A 74 -6.36 -1.54 -7.78
N ASN A 75 -6.31 -2.67 -7.06
CA ASN A 75 -7.48 -3.34 -6.49
C ASN A 75 -7.70 -3.04 -4.99
N ASP A 76 -6.91 -2.14 -4.39
CA ASP A 76 -6.98 -1.74 -2.97
C ASP A 76 -6.94 -2.90 -1.95
N LYS A 77 -6.35 -4.04 -2.30
CA LYS A 77 -6.23 -5.17 -1.37
C LYS A 77 -5.16 -4.92 -0.31
N THR A 78 -5.40 -5.43 0.88
CA THR A 78 -4.40 -5.49 1.93
C THR A 78 -3.36 -6.57 1.63
N GLU A 79 -2.14 -6.40 2.12
CA GLU A 79 -1.08 -7.42 2.01
C GLU A 79 -1.51 -8.78 2.57
N GLY A 80 -2.38 -8.80 3.58
CA GLY A 80 -2.93 -10.03 4.15
C GLY A 80 -3.90 -10.74 3.22
N GLN A 81 -4.72 -10.01 2.46
CA GLN A 81 -5.57 -10.59 1.42
C GLN A 81 -4.72 -11.16 0.27
N VAL A 82 -3.74 -10.38 -0.20
CA VAL A 82 -2.81 -10.83 -1.25
C VAL A 82 -1.99 -12.05 -0.81
N ALA A 83 -1.57 -12.09 0.45
CA ALA A 83 -0.86 -13.24 1.02
C ALA A 83 -1.71 -14.52 0.95
N LYS A 84 -3.01 -14.43 1.28
CA LYS A 84 -3.94 -15.56 1.19
C LYS A 84 -4.15 -16.00 -0.26
N GLU A 85 -4.35 -15.07 -1.18
CA GLU A 85 -4.56 -15.36 -2.62
C GLU A 85 -3.34 -15.97 -3.30
N LEU A 86 -2.14 -15.59 -2.87
CA LEU A 86 -0.88 -16.09 -3.40
C LEU A 86 -0.33 -17.31 -2.62
N HIS A 87 -1.01 -17.75 -1.57
CA HIS A 87 -0.56 -18.82 -0.66
C HIS A 87 0.87 -18.58 -0.13
N ILE A 88 1.22 -17.33 0.19
CA ILE A 88 2.51 -16.94 0.77
C ILE A 88 2.31 -16.16 2.07
N THR A 89 3.40 -15.95 2.82
CA THR A 89 3.32 -15.15 4.05
C THR A 89 3.16 -13.67 3.73
N GLN A 90 2.53 -12.91 4.63
CA GLN A 90 2.45 -11.46 4.52
C GLN A 90 3.84 -10.80 4.45
N GLN A 91 4.84 -11.39 5.12
CA GLN A 91 6.24 -10.95 5.03
C GLN A 91 6.81 -11.11 3.63
N ALA A 92 6.52 -12.22 2.95
CA ALA A 92 6.91 -12.45 1.57
C ALA A 92 6.25 -11.42 0.63
N VAL A 93 4.95 -11.12 0.82
CA VAL A 93 4.25 -10.05 0.09
C VAL A 93 4.96 -8.71 0.29
N ASN A 94 5.30 -8.34 1.53
CA ASN A 94 6.00 -7.09 1.81
C ASN A 94 7.39 -7.04 1.16
N LYS A 95 8.13 -8.16 1.13
CA LYS A 95 9.43 -8.27 0.45
C LYS A 95 9.27 -8.05 -1.06
N TRP A 96 8.29 -8.70 -1.69
CA TRP A 96 8.00 -8.53 -3.12
C TRP A 96 7.55 -7.11 -3.45
N LYS A 97 6.67 -6.54 -2.63
CA LYS A 97 6.23 -5.14 -2.76
C LYS A 97 7.40 -4.17 -2.72
N LYS A 98 8.29 -4.29 -1.74
CA LYS A 98 9.48 -3.43 -1.63
C LYS A 98 10.41 -3.57 -2.85
N LYS A 99 10.65 -4.80 -3.30
CA LYS A 99 11.48 -5.05 -4.49
C LYS A 99 10.86 -4.45 -5.75
N ALA A 100 9.57 -4.69 -5.99
CA ALA A 100 8.87 -4.16 -7.15
C ALA A 100 8.82 -2.62 -7.15
N LEU A 101 8.56 -1.99 -6.00
CA LEU A 101 8.61 -0.53 -5.88
C LEU A 101 10.01 0.03 -6.17
N HIS A 102 11.06 -0.63 -5.66
CA HIS A 102 12.43 -0.24 -5.97
C HIS A 102 12.74 -0.34 -7.46
N ASP A 103 12.35 -1.44 -8.11
CA ASP A 103 12.52 -1.62 -9.56
C ASP A 103 11.77 -0.52 -10.35
N LEU A 104 10.53 -0.18 -9.95
CA LEU A 104 9.76 0.92 -10.54
C LEU A 104 10.46 2.27 -10.34
N CYS A 105 10.95 2.56 -9.13
CA CYS A 105 11.68 3.80 -8.86
C CYS A 105 12.94 3.91 -9.74
N GLN A 106 13.68 2.82 -9.93
CA GLN A 106 14.84 2.80 -10.83
C GLN A 106 14.44 3.06 -12.28
N MET A 107 13.31 2.52 -12.75
CA MET A 107 12.81 2.76 -14.11
C MET A 107 12.37 4.21 -14.35
N MET A 108 11.92 4.92 -13.31
CA MET A 108 11.44 6.32 -13.38
C MET A 108 12.52 7.35 -13.05
N SER A 109 13.65 6.93 -12.47
CA SER A 109 14.80 7.79 -12.19
C SER A 109 15.79 7.83 -13.37
N LEU A 110 15.44 7.16 -14.47
CA LEU A 110 16.09 7.19 -15.78
C LEU A 110 15.28 8.11 -16.71
#